data_AF-A0A936NIN2-F1
#
_entry.id   AF-A0A936NIN2-F1
#
_cell.length_a   1.000
_cell.length_b   1.000
_cell.length_c   1.000
_cell.angle_alpha   90.00
_cell.angle_beta   90.00
_cell.angle_gamma   90.00
#
_symmetry.space_group_name_H-M   'P 1'
#
loop_
_entity.id
_entity.type
_entity.pdbx_description
1 polymer ?
#
loop_
_entity_poly.entity_id
_entity_poly.type
_entity_poly.pdbx_seq_one_letter_code
_entity_poly.pdbx_strand_id
1 'polypeptide(L)'
;MEQGIKVTDPEKLMLLYERFRDVCWVEKEIWKEIFMPREVIAGPVRTNVQDRYEVTINDPTIEQAIETTISFGLAALGAVIQEHRAHISFIKKPS
;
A
#
# COMPACT_ATOMS: atom_id res chain seq x y z
N MET A 1 -2.97 -20.86 -8.88
CA MET A 1 -2.81 -19.41 -9.07
C MET A 1 -3.80 -18.75 -8.14
N GLU A 2 -3.39 -18.45 -6.92
CA GLU A 2 -4.31 -17.84 -5.96
C GLU A 2 -4.51 -16.38 -6.37
N GLN A 3 -5.68 -16.09 -6.93
CA GLN A 3 -6.09 -14.74 -7.29
C GLN A 3 -6.35 -14.00 -5.98
N GLY A 4 -5.47 -13.07 -5.62
CA GLY A 4 -5.67 -12.22 -4.45
C GLY A 4 -6.95 -11.40 -4.59
N ILE A 5 -7.51 -10.96 -3.45
CA ILE A 5 -8.78 -10.21 -3.43
C ILE A 5 -8.48 -8.72 -3.58
N LYS A 6 -8.99 -8.08 -4.63
CA LYS A 6 -8.92 -6.62 -4.78
C LYS A 6 -9.69 -5.96 -3.65
N VAL A 7 -9.05 -5.03 -2.95
CA VAL A 7 -9.68 -4.26 -1.88
C VAL A 7 -10.55 -3.16 -2.50
N THR A 8 -11.83 -3.16 -2.17
CA THR A 8 -12.81 -2.15 -2.62
C THR A 8 -13.44 -1.37 -1.47
N ASP A 9 -13.22 -1.82 -0.23
CA ASP A 9 -13.72 -1.17 0.97
C ASP A 9 -13.06 0.21 1.17
N PRO A 10 -13.83 1.31 1.30
CA PRO A 10 -13.29 2.66 1.32
C PRO A 10 -12.46 2.98 2.56
N GLU A 11 -12.85 2.47 3.74
CA GLU A 11 -12.10 2.69 4.99
C GLU A 11 -10.75 1.96 4.93
N LYS A 12 -10.77 0.72 4.45
CA LYS A 12 -9.56 -0.08 4.26
C LYS A 12 -8.66 0.50 3.18
N LEU A 13 -9.22 0.99 2.07
CA LEU A 13 -8.46 1.67 1.03
C LEU A 13 -7.72 2.90 1.59
N MET A 14 -8.40 3.72 2.39
CA MET A 14 -7.77 4.89 3.02
C MET A 14 -6.55 4.48 3.85
N LEU A 15 -6.69 3.46 4.70
CA LEU A 15 -5.57 2.92 5.49
C LEU A 15 -4.44 2.38 4.61
N LEU A 16 -4.76 1.71 3.50
CA LEU A 16 -3.77 1.18 2.57
C LEU A 16 -3.02 2.31 1.84
N TYR A 17 -3.69 3.40 1.46
CA TYR A 17 -3.04 4.58 0.87
C TYR A 17 -2.08 5.26 1.85
N GLU A 18 -2.48 5.38 3.12
CA GLU A 18 -1.59 5.91 4.16
C GLU A 18 -0.37 5.01 4.34
N ARG A 19 -0.59 3.70 4.46
CA ARG A 19 0.51 2.73 4.59
C ARG A 19 1.42 2.72 3.37
N PHE A 20 0.84 2.80 2.18
CA PHE A 20 1.58 2.88 0.93
C PHE A 20 2.50 4.09 0.90
N ARG A 21 1.99 5.27 1.28
CA ARG A 21 2.79 6.50 1.41
C ARG A 21 3.96 6.32 2.39
N ASP A 22 3.70 5.76 3.57
CA ASP A 22 4.73 5.52 4.58
C ASP A 22 5.79 4.50 4.12
N VAL A 23 5.39 3.42 3.44
CA VAL A 23 6.31 2.42 2.86
C VAL A 23 7.15 3.03 1.74
N CYS A 24 6.54 3.75 0.79
CA CYS A 24 7.27 4.45 -0.27
C CYS A 24 8.32 5.42 0.30
N TRP A 25 8.02 6.08 1.41
CA TRP A 25 8.95 6.99 2.07
C TRP A 25 10.12 6.27 2.78
N VAL A 26 9.83 5.18 3.49
CA VAL A 26 10.80 4.46 4.32
C VAL A 26 11.70 3.56 3.48
N GLU A 27 11.11 2.73 2.60
CA GLU A 27 11.83 1.69 1.88
C GLU A 27 12.48 2.21 0.60
N LYS A 28 11.99 3.34 0.05
CA LYS A 28 12.47 4.10 -1.14
C LYS A 28 12.63 3.32 -2.46
N GLU A 29 12.72 1.99 -2.42
CA GLU A 29 13.00 1.09 -3.54
C GLU A 29 12.09 -0.16 -3.52
N ILE A 30 11.45 -0.50 -2.39
CA ILE A 30 10.59 -1.68 -2.23
C ILE A 30 9.22 -1.28 -1.69
N TRP A 31 8.31 -0.85 -2.57
CA TRP A 31 6.94 -0.46 -2.19
C TRP A 31 5.84 -1.24 -2.92
N LYS A 32 6.21 -2.23 -3.74
CA LYS A 32 5.27 -3.06 -4.50
C LYS A 32 4.47 -4.01 -3.61
N GLU A 33 4.91 -4.22 -2.38
CA GLU A 33 4.22 -4.99 -1.35
C GLU A 33 4.12 -4.17 -0.07
N ILE A 34 2.93 -4.09 0.52
CA ILE A 34 2.69 -3.44 1.80
C ILE A 34 2.14 -4.44 2.81
N PHE A 35 2.65 -4.35 4.03
CA PHE A 35 2.22 -5.18 5.15
C PHE A 35 1.40 -4.32 6.11
N MET A 36 0.15 -4.72 6.35
CA MET A 36 -0.66 -4.03 7.34
C MET A 36 -0.14 -4.33 8.74
N PRO A 37 -0.16 -3.33 9.65
CA PRO A 37 0.14 -3.57 11.05
C PRO A 37 -0.88 -4.56 11.62
N ARG A 38 -0.42 -5.43 12.51
CA ARG A 38 -1.25 -6.44 13.17
C ARG A 38 -2.41 -5.77 13.92
N GLU A 39 -3.63 -6.23 13.67
CA GLU A 39 -4.76 -5.96 14.56
C GLU A 39 -4.58 -6.80 15.84
N VAL A 40 -4.21 -6.16 16.94
CA VAL A 40 -4.10 -6.82 18.25
C VAL A 40 -5.51 -6.96 18.82
N ILE A 41 -6.26 -7.93 18.34
CA ILE A 41 -7.55 -8.30 18.93
C ILE A 41 -7.25 -9.21 20.14
N ALA A 42 -7.76 -8.84 21.32
CA ALA A 42 -7.50 -9.57 22.56
C ALA A 42 -7.96 -11.03 22.47
N GLY A 43 -7.03 -11.99 22.62
CA GLY A 43 -7.28 -13.43 22.50
C GLY A 43 -5.99 -14.22 22.20
N PRO A 44 -6.01 -15.56 22.16
CA PRO A 44 -4.83 -16.36 21.81
C PRO A 44 -4.33 -15.99 20.41
N VAL A 45 -3.15 -15.37 20.37
CA VAL A 45 -2.59 -14.72 19.18
C VAL A 45 -1.78 -15.73 18.37
N ARG A 46 -2.08 -15.89 17.08
CA ARG A 46 -1.10 -16.45 16.12
C ARG A 46 0.03 -15.44 15.95
N THR A 47 1.22 -15.75 16.43
CA THR A 47 2.27 -14.76 16.74
C THR A 47 3.03 -14.12 15.57
N ASN A 48 2.65 -14.33 14.29
CA ASN A 48 3.40 -13.75 13.17
C ASN A 48 2.63 -13.55 11.85
N VAL A 49 1.30 -13.40 11.88
CA VAL A 49 0.51 -13.22 10.64
C VAL A 49 0.19 -11.74 10.43
N GLN A 50 0.79 -11.15 9.40
CA GLN A 50 0.43 -9.83 8.89
C GLN A 50 -0.29 -9.99 7.55
N ASP A 51 -1.33 -9.20 7.32
CA ASP A 51 -1.94 -9.15 6.00
C ASP A 51 -0.99 -8.49 5.01
N ARG A 52 -0.67 -9.22 3.93
CA ARG A 52 0.13 -8.73 2.81
C ARG A 52 -0.76 -8.25 1.67
N TYR A 53 -0.46 -7.07 1.15
CA TYR A 53 -1.13 -6.49 -0.01
C TYR A 53 -0.10 -6.18 -1.09
N GLU A 54 -0.38 -6.62 -2.30
CA GLU A 54 0.35 -6.20 -3.49
C GLU A 54 -0.24 -4.89 -4.00
N VAL A 55 0.64 -3.95 -4.35
CA VAL A 55 0.28 -2.67 -4.96
C VAL A 55 0.39 -2.83 -6.47
N THR A 56 -0.72 -2.62 -7.16
CA THR A 56 -0.78 -2.59 -8.62
C THR A 56 -1.00 -1.16 -9.08
N ILE A 57 -0.09 -0.67 -9.93
CA ILE A 57 -0.24 0.61 -10.62
C ILE A 57 -0.41 0.29 -12.10
N ASN A 58 -1.51 0.75 -12.68
CA ASN A 58 -1.86 0.44 -14.07
C ASN A 58 -1.12 1.31 -15.09
N ASP A 59 -0.37 2.31 -14.63
CA ASP A 59 0.34 3.27 -15.48
C ASP A 59 1.80 3.45 -14.99
N PRO A 60 2.81 3.18 -15.84
CA PRO A 60 4.22 3.26 -15.44
C PRO A 60 4.69 4.71 -15.22
N THR A 61 4.01 5.71 -15.78
CA THR A 61 4.35 7.13 -15.53
C THR A 61 4.02 7.54 -14.10
N ILE A 62 3.01 6.91 -13.50
CA ILE A 62 2.62 7.13 -12.10
C ILE A 62 3.63 6.49 -11.16
N GLU A 63 4.11 5.28 -11.48
CA GLU A 63 5.22 4.64 -10.76
C GLU A 63 6.44 5.57 -10.71
N GLN A 64 6.86 6.10 -11.86
CA GLN A 64 7.98 7.06 -11.93
C GLN A 64 7.69 8.39 -11.22
N ALA A 65 6.45 8.90 -11.28
CA ALA A 65 6.06 10.12 -10.59
C ALA A 65 6.16 9.96 -9.07
N ILE A 66 5.69 8.83 -8.54
CA ILE A 66 5.80 8.48 -7.11
C ILE A 66 7.29 8.42 -6.72
N GLU A 67 8.11 7.68 -7.46
CA GLU A 67 9.54 7.54 -7.19
C GLU A 67 10.28 8.88 -7.18
N THR A 68 10.00 9.73 -8.17
CA THR A 68 10.58 11.08 -8.25
C THR A 68 10.14 11.92 -7.06
N THR A 69 8.87 11.78 -6.65
CA THR A 69 8.26 12.54 -5.55
C THR A 69 8.78 12.13 -4.18
N ILE A 70 9.30 10.90 -4.01
CA ILE A 70 9.93 10.45 -2.75
C ILE A 70 11.02 11.44 -2.30
N SER A 71 11.75 12.07 -3.23
CA SER A 71 12.79 13.06 -2.90
C SER A 71 12.25 14.41 -2.40
N PHE A 72 10.98 14.72 -2.64
CA PHE A 72 10.35 16.02 -2.32
C PHE A 72 9.64 16.04 -0.96
N GLY A 73 9.57 14.91 -0.26
CA GLY A 73 8.97 14.83 1.08
C GLY A 73 7.65 14.06 1.13
N LEU A 74 7.30 13.61 2.34
CA LEU A 74 6.09 12.82 2.63
C LEU A 74 4.78 13.51 2.20
N ALA A 75 4.71 14.85 2.34
CA ALA A 75 3.53 15.62 1.96
C ALA A 75 3.30 15.65 0.45
N ALA A 76 4.36 15.85 -0.33
CA ALA A 76 4.30 15.79 -1.79
C ALA A 76 3.92 14.38 -2.27
N LEU A 77 4.51 13.35 -1.65
CA LEU A 77 4.20 11.95 -1.94
C LEU A 77 2.73 11.62 -1.69
N GLY A 78 2.18 12.08 -0.56
CA GLY A 78 0.76 11.93 -0.25
C GLY A 78 -0.15 12.61 -1.28
N ALA A 79 0.24 13.79 -1.79
CA ALA A 79 -0.54 14.50 -2.82
C ALA A 79 -0.55 13.73 -4.15
N VAL A 80 0.60 13.23 -4.61
CA VAL A 80 0.72 12.45 -5.85
C VAL A 80 -0.06 11.14 -5.77
N ILE A 81 0.04 10.41 -4.66
CA ILE A 81 -0.72 9.17 -4.44
C ILE A 81 -2.23 9.46 -4.48
N GLN A 82 -2.68 10.57 -3.85
CA GLN A 82 -4.08 10.94 -3.82
C GLN A 82 -4.61 11.35 -5.20
N GLU A 83 -3.83 12.10 -5.98
CA GLU A 83 -4.15 12.50 -7.35
C GLU A 83 -4.33 11.28 -8.25
N HIS A 84 -3.47 10.28 -8.08
CA HIS A 84 -3.44 9.07 -8.91
C HIS A 84 -4.16 7.86 -8.32
N ARG A 85 -4.95 8.03 -7.24
CA ARG A 85 -5.63 6.92 -6.54
C ARG A 85 -6.49 6.04 -7.46
N ALA A 86 -7.03 6.59 -8.55
CA ALA A 86 -7.82 5.83 -9.52
C ALA A 86 -7.01 4.77 -10.29
N HIS A 87 -5.70 4.94 -10.36
CA HIS A 87 -4.77 4.05 -11.06
C HIS A 87 -4.02 3.09 -10.12
N ILE A 88 -4.15 3.29 -8.81
CA ILE A 88 -3.52 2.48 -7.77
C ILE A 88 -4.57 1.50 -7.25
N SER A 89 -4.20 0.23 -7.10
CA SER A 89 -5.07 -0.82 -6.59
C SER A 89 -4.31 -1.71 -5.64
N PHE A 90 -4.99 -2.18 -4.59
CA PHE A 90 -4.41 -3.07 -3.60
C PHE A 90 -5.04 -4.45 -3.71
N ILE A 91 -4.21 -5.48 -3.79
CA ILE A 91 -4.62 -6.87 -3.90
C ILE A 91 -4.15 -7.61 -2.64
N LYS A 92 -5.10 -8.05 -1.81
CA LYS A 92 -4.78 -8.88 -0.64
C LYS A 92 -4.27 -10.24 -1.10
N LYS A 93 -3.04 -10.59 -0.76
CA LYS A 93 -2.49 -11.93 -1.02
C LYS A 93 -2.97 -12.90 0.07
N PRO A 94 -3.28 -14.17 -0.29
CA PRO A 94 -3.46 -15.20 0.71
C PRO A 94 -2.18 -15.34 1.53
N SER A 95 -2.34 -15.52 2.84
CA SER A 95 -1.27 -15.66 3.83
C SER A 95 -1.12 -17.12 4.25
#